data_AF-A0A7S0SNF3-F1
#
_entry.id   AF-A0A7S0SNF3-F1
#
_cell.length_a   1.000
_cell.length_b   1.000
_cell.length_c   1.000
_cell.angle_alpha   90.00
_cell.angle_beta   90.00
_cell.angle_gamma   90.00
#
_symmetry.space_group_name_H-M   'P 1'
#
loop_
_entity.id
_entity.type
_entity.pdbx_description
1 polymer ?
#
loop_
_entity_poly.entity_id
_entity_poly.type
_entity_poly.pdbx_seq_one_letter_code
_entity_poly.pdbx_strand_id
1 'polypeptide(L)'
;GSNPNLGAVYQRLDASARTCDNVLEVDGGGSPFSGTASLGHTYTVRGATTTISFTGVTLASSALGLPPFKLPSPLDALPPEVRHALAGAGVQSGAFDTSFVDGDLRVSRGDRGELRVFVR
;
A
#
# COMPACT_ATOMS: atom_id res chain seq x y z
N GLY A 1 -17.01 -21.87 13.28
CA GLY A 1 -16.28 -20.60 13.36
C GLY A 1 -16.18 -20.07 11.97
N SER A 2 -16.82 -18.93 11.70
CA SER A 2 -16.75 -18.20 10.43
C SER A 2 -15.30 -17.79 10.16
N ASN A 3 -14.77 -18.15 9.00
CA ASN A 3 -13.47 -17.67 8.57
C ASN A 3 -13.51 -16.15 8.40
N PRO A 4 -12.45 -15.40 8.77
CA PRO A 4 -12.33 -14.00 8.42
C PRO A 4 -12.35 -13.90 6.89
N ASN A 5 -13.36 -13.23 6.34
CA ASN A 5 -13.45 -12.99 4.91
C ASN A 5 -12.70 -11.69 4.59
N LEU A 6 -11.73 -11.76 3.68
CA LEU A 6 -11.14 -10.58 3.08
C LEU A 6 -12.22 -9.90 2.22
N GLY A 7 -12.56 -8.66 2.57
CA GLY A 7 -13.53 -7.85 1.84
C GLY A 7 -12.94 -7.26 0.56
N ALA A 8 -13.63 -6.27 0.00
CA ALA A 8 -13.17 -5.58 -1.20
C ALA A 8 -11.81 -4.92 -0.93
N VAL A 9 -10.90 -5.09 -1.90
CA VAL A 9 -9.62 -4.38 -1.93
C VAL A 9 -9.71 -3.32 -3.02
N TYR A 10 -9.45 -2.08 -2.64
CA TYR A 10 -9.41 -0.98 -3.59
C TYR A 10 -8.23 -0.06 -3.32
N GLN A 11 -7.82 0.67 -4.35
CA GLN A 11 -6.73 1.62 -4.26
C GLN A 11 -7.28 3.04 -4.28
N ARG A 12 -6.86 3.87 -3.32
CA ARG A 12 -7.11 5.31 -3.33
C ARG A 12 -5.84 6.01 -3.82
N LEU A 13 -6.00 6.97 -4.72
CA LEU A 13 -4.91 7.74 -5.29
C LEU A 13 -5.17 9.23 -5.06
N ASP A 14 -4.20 9.92 -4.47
CA ASP A 14 -4.16 11.38 -4.45
C ASP A 14 -3.01 11.86 -5.34
N ALA A 15 -3.37 12.41 -6.49
CA ALA A 15 -2.40 12.93 -7.45
C ALA A 15 -1.70 14.21 -6.96
N SER A 16 -2.39 15.01 -6.14
CA SER A 16 -1.88 16.28 -5.63
C SER A 16 -0.86 16.04 -4.51
N ALA A 17 -1.18 15.16 -3.57
CA ALA A 17 -0.31 14.78 -2.47
C ALA A 17 0.74 13.71 -2.86
N ARG A 18 0.59 13.11 -4.05
CA ARG A 18 1.39 11.97 -4.53
C ARG A 18 1.38 10.80 -3.53
N THR A 19 0.19 10.46 -3.05
CA THR A 19 -0.02 9.32 -2.15
C THR A 19 -0.91 8.27 -2.80
N CYS A 20 -0.70 7.01 -2.42
CA CYS A 20 -1.58 5.92 -2.79
C CYS A 20 -1.76 4.95 -1.63
N ASP A 21 -3.01 4.54 -1.39
CA ASP A 21 -3.35 3.63 -0.32
C ASP A 21 -4.03 2.39 -0.88
N ASN A 22 -3.56 1.20 -0.52
CA ASN A 22 -4.34 -0.02 -0.72
C ASN A 22 -5.21 -0.22 0.51
N VAL A 23 -6.53 -0.10 0.35
CA VAL A 23 -7.50 -0.25 1.43
C VAL A 23 -8.13 -1.64 1.32
N LEU A 24 -8.10 -2.37 2.42
CA LEU A 24 -8.77 -3.64 2.62
C LEU A 24 -9.88 -3.45 3.64
N GLU A 25 -11.09 -3.85 3.28
CA GLU A 25 -12.18 -4.02 4.24
C GLU A 25 -12.05 -5.39 4.91
N VAL A 26 -12.08 -5.42 6.24
CA VAL A 26 -12.02 -6.64 7.03
C VAL A 26 -13.39 -6.84 7.67
N ASP A 27 -14.10 -7.89 7.23
CA ASP A 27 -15.31 -8.34 7.89
C ASP A 27 -14.94 -9.34 8.99
N GLY A 28 -15.31 -8.99 10.22
CA GLY A 28 -15.05 -9.80 11.41
C GLY A 28 -15.84 -11.10 11.44
N GLY A 29 -16.78 -11.34 10.53
CA GLY A 29 -17.53 -12.60 10.44
C GLY A 29 -18.22 -12.97 11.76
N GLY A 30 -18.76 -11.99 12.49
CA GLY A 30 -19.36 -12.18 13.82
C GLY A 30 -18.41 -11.94 15.01
N SER A 31 -17.14 -11.63 14.77
CA SER A 31 -16.19 -11.08 15.75
C SER A 31 -16.36 -9.55 15.88
N PRO A 32 -16.11 -8.93 17.05
CA PRO A 32 -16.14 -7.47 17.19
C PRO A 32 -15.06 -6.75 16.36
N PHE A 33 -14.21 -7.46 15.64
CA PHE A 33 -13.16 -6.89 14.81
C PHE A 33 -13.63 -6.71 13.36
N SER A 34 -14.55 -5.77 13.14
CA SER A 34 -14.83 -5.20 11.81
C SER A 34 -14.12 -3.87 11.66
N GLY A 35 -13.56 -3.62 10.46
CA GLY A 35 -12.82 -2.39 10.23
C GLY A 35 -12.19 -2.29 8.85
N THR A 36 -11.39 -1.25 8.67
CA THR A 36 -10.58 -1.03 7.46
C THR A 36 -9.10 -1.02 7.81
N ALA A 37 -8.32 -1.69 6.97
CA ALA A 37 -6.87 -1.63 6.99
C ALA A 37 -6.39 -0.90 5.74
N SER A 38 -5.62 0.15 5.93
CA SER A 38 -5.09 0.97 4.83
C SER A 38 -3.57 0.88 4.82
N LEU A 39 -3.03 0.35 3.72
CA LEU A 39 -1.61 0.26 3.44
C LEU A 39 -1.18 1.53 2.69
N GLY A 40 -0.61 2.48 3.41
CA GLY A 40 -0.28 3.80 2.89
C GLY A 40 1.06 3.82 2.17
N HIS A 41 1.12 4.54 1.06
CA HIS A 41 2.32 4.74 0.28
C HIS A 41 2.41 6.18 -0.25
N THR A 42 3.63 6.65 -0.45
CA THR A 42 3.91 7.84 -1.27
C THR A 42 4.51 7.38 -2.58
N TYR A 43 4.40 8.20 -3.62
CA TYR A 43 5.08 7.91 -4.87
C TYR A 43 5.74 9.15 -5.47
N THR A 44 6.75 8.91 -6.28
CA THR A 44 7.41 9.94 -7.09
C THR A 44 7.48 9.47 -8.53
N VAL A 45 7.34 10.40 -9.47
CA VAL A 45 7.42 10.12 -10.90
C VAL A 45 8.61 10.88 -11.47
N ARG A 46 9.52 10.17 -12.15
CA ARG A 46 10.66 10.71 -12.87
C ARG A 46 10.68 10.12 -14.28
N GLY A 47 10.27 10.91 -15.27
CA GLY A 47 10.08 10.41 -16.62
C GLY A 47 9.03 9.28 -16.64
N ALA A 48 9.41 8.12 -17.15
CA ALA A 48 8.57 6.91 -17.18
C ALA A 48 8.62 6.09 -15.88
N THR A 49 9.53 6.43 -14.96
CA THR A 49 9.75 5.67 -13.73
C THR A 49 8.89 6.21 -12.60
N THR A 50 8.08 5.35 -12.00
CA THR A 50 7.33 5.62 -10.78
C THR A 50 7.95 4.84 -9.62
N THR A 51 8.41 5.55 -8.59
CA THR A 51 8.88 4.92 -7.34
C THR A 51 7.80 5.04 -6.28
N ILE A 52 7.37 3.92 -5.72
CA ILE A 52 6.38 3.83 -4.64
C ILE A 52 7.11 3.44 -3.36
N SER A 53 6.83 4.16 -2.27
CA SER A 53 7.43 3.95 -0.96
C SER A 53 6.34 3.75 0.09
N PHE A 54 6.41 2.66 0.83
CA PHE A 54 5.49 2.38 1.92
C PHE A 54 5.69 3.35 3.08
N THR A 55 4.59 3.86 3.66
CA THR A 55 4.61 4.84 4.74
C THR A 55 3.96 4.35 6.03
N GLY A 56 3.25 3.21 6.01
CA GLY A 56 2.69 2.59 7.21
C GLY A 56 1.33 1.93 6.97
N VAL A 57 0.81 1.30 8.02
CA VAL A 57 -0.53 0.70 8.03
C VAL A 57 -1.41 1.51 8.97
N THR A 58 -2.58 1.93 8.52
CA THR A 58 -3.61 2.57 9.34
C THR A 58 -4.76 1.60 9.54
N LEU A 59 -5.14 1.34 10.78
CA LEU A 59 -6.32 0.55 11.13
C LEU A 59 -7.43 1.47 11.63
N ALA A 60 -8.63 1.30 11.10
CA ALA A 60 -9.83 1.93 11.64
C ALA A 60 -10.84 0.83 12.00
N SER A 61 -11.17 0.69 13.29
CA SER A 61 -12.19 -0.24 13.75
C SER A 61 -13.55 0.46 13.83
N SER A 62 -14.58 -0.15 13.26
CA SER A 62 -15.94 0.37 13.33
C SER A 62 -16.65 0.00 14.65
N ALA A 63 -16.18 -1.03 15.36
CA ALA A 63 -16.92 -1.63 16.46
C ALA A 63 -16.77 -0.93 17.82
N LEU A 64 -15.65 -0.24 18.08
CA LEU A 64 -15.42 0.47 19.34
C LEU A 64 -15.51 2.00 19.24
N GLY A 65 -15.79 2.55 18.05
CA GLY A 65 -15.77 4.01 17.84
C GLY A 65 -14.40 4.63 18.11
N LEU A 66 -13.32 3.83 18.07
CA LEU A 66 -11.96 4.30 18.29
C LEU A 66 -11.50 5.13 17.09
N PRO A 67 -10.75 6.21 17.32
CA PRO A 67 -10.12 6.94 16.24
C PRO A 67 -9.17 6.01 15.47
N PRO A 68 -8.99 6.21 14.15
CA PRO A 68 -8.02 5.47 13.37
C PRO A 68 -6.63 5.57 14.01
N PHE A 69 -5.96 4.43 14.18
CA PHE A 69 -4.61 4.40 14.72
C PHE A 69 -3.65 3.82 13.70
N LYS A 70 -2.45 4.41 13.63
CA LYS A 70 -1.40 3.98 12.74
C LYS A 70 -0.57 2.91 13.46
N LEU A 71 -0.50 1.72 12.87
CA LEU A 71 0.46 0.72 13.33
C LEU A 71 1.86 1.21 12.95
N PRO A 72 2.82 1.18 13.89
CA PRO A 72 4.21 1.39 13.55
C PRO A 72 4.61 0.33 12.52
N SER A 73 5.42 0.74 11.55
CA SER A 73 6.07 -0.20 10.63
C SER A 73 6.82 -1.23 11.47
N PRO A 74 6.81 -2.53 11.13
CA PRO A 74 7.67 -3.51 11.80
C PRO A 74 9.14 -3.08 11.83
N LEU A 75 9.57 -2.25 10.87
CA LEU A 75 10.91 -1.68 10.82
C LEU A 75 11.14 -0.54 11.82
N ASP A 76 10.10 0.05 12.41
CA ASP A 76 10.23 1.08 13.45
C ASP A 76 10.74 0.49 14.77
N ALA A 77 10.58 -0.82 14.98
CA ALA A 77 11.17 -1.53 16.11
C ALA A 77 12.65 -1.87 15.90
N LEU A 78 13.18 -1.67 14.69
CA LEU A 78 14.59 -1.95 14.39
C LEU A 78 15.48 -0.75 14.75
N PRO A 79 16.73 -1.01 15.18
CA PRO A 79 17.72 0.05 15.39
C PRO A 79 17.83 0.97 14.16
N PRO A 80 18.03 2.30 14.34
CA PRO A 80 18.04 3.27 13.24
C PRO A 80 19.00 2.91 12.09
N GLU A 81 20.15 2.35 12.40
CA GLU A 81 21.17 1.94 11.42
C GLU A 81 20.68 0.79 10.53
N VAL A 82 20.02 -0.21 11.13
CA VAL A 82 19.42 -1.35 10.42
C VAL A 82 18.22 -0.88 9.61
N ARG A 83 17.41 0.03 10.16
CA ARG A 83 16.29 0.65 9.45
C ARG A 83 16.75 1.45 8.22
N HIS A 84 17.82 2.23 8.34
CA HIS A 84 18.41 2.98 7.22
C HIS A 84 19.02 2.05 6.17
N ALA A 85 19.68 0.97 6.59
CA ALA A 85 20.22 -0.04 5.67
C ALA A 85 19.11 -0.77 4.89
N LEU A 86 18.01 -1.16 5.56
CA LEU A 86 16.88 -1.83 4.93
C LEU A 86 16.04 -0.89 4.05
N ALA A 87 15.89 0.37 4.45
CA ALA A 87 15.27 1.40 3.61
C ALA A 87 16.12 1.70 2.37
N GLY A 88 17.44 1.80 2.52
CA GLY A 88 18.39 1.97 1.41
C GLY A 88 18.48 0.75 0.49
N ALA A 89 18.22 -0.45 1.02
CA ALA A 89 18.12 -1.69 0.25
C ALA A 89 16.75 -1.87 -0.45
N GLY A 90 15.85 -0.88 -0.35
CA GLY A 90 14.56 -0.89 -1.04
C GLY A 90 13.54 -1.87 -0.47
N VAL A 91 13.70 -2.37 0.76
CA VAL A 91 12.79 -3.39 1.34
C VAL A 91 11.34 -2.87 1.41
N GLN A 92 11.14 -1.56 1.58
CA GLN A 92 9.84 -0.90 1.67
C GLN A 92 9.43 -0.10 0.43
N SER A 93 10.22 -0.14 -0.64
CA SER A 93 9.94 0.59 -1.87
C SER A 93 9.98 -0.33 -3.09
N GLY A 94 9.20 0.00 -4.10
CA GLY A 94 9.26 -0.63 -5.42
C GLY A 94 9.29 0.43 -6.50
N ALA A 95 10.18 0.27 -7.46
CA ALA A 95 10.23 1.11 -8.66
C ALA A 95 9.59 0.40 -9.85
N PHE A 96 8.82 1.16 -10.63
CA PHE A 96 8.09 0.67 -11.79
C PHE A 96 8.37 1.56 -13.00
N ASP A 97 8.87 0.97 -14.07
CA ASP A 97 8.93 1.63 -15.36
C ASP A 97 7.63 1.39 -16.12
N THR A 98 6.93 2.46 -16.47
CA THR A 98 5.60 2.38 -17.08
C THR A 98 5.66 2.86 -18.53
N SER A 99 5.16 2.01 -19.43
CA SER A 99 4.95 2.33 -20.85
C SER A 99 3.46 2.34 -21.17
N PHE A 100 3.01 3.41 -21.82
CA PHE A 100 1.65 3.51 -22.33
C PHE A 100 1.62 2.94 -23.74
N VAL A 101 0.81 1.91 -23.96
CA VAL A 101 0.60 1.34 -25.29
C VAL A 101 -0.39 2.22 -26.05
N ASP A 102 -1.45 2.65 -25.37
CA ASP A 102 -2.42 3.63 -25.83
C ASP A 102 -3.06 4.36 -24.61
N GLY A 103 -4.21 5.01 -24.80
CA GLY A 103 -4.91 5.76 -23.75
C GLY A 103 -5.59 4.88 -22.69
N ASP A 104 -5.82 3.60 -22.98
CA ASP A 104 -6.56 2.67 -22.13
C ASP A 104 -5.68 1.50 -21.64
N LEU A 105 -4.53 1.27 -22.26
CA LEU A 105 -3.58 0.21 -21.94
C LEU A 105 -2.23 0.79 -21.51
N ARG A 106 -1.78 0.38 -20.32
CA ARG A 106 -0.39 0.59 -19.87
C ARG A 106 0.22 -0.68 -19.29
N VAL A 107 1.53 -0.79 -19.44
CA VAL A 107 2.34 -1.88 -18.92
C VAL A 107 3.39 -1.30 -17.98
N SER A 108 3.46 -1.79 -16.75
CA SER A 108 4.44 -1.40 -15.74
C SER A 108 5.33 -2.58 -15.38
N ARG A 109 6.65 -2.42 -15.56
CA ARG A 109 7.67 -3.39 -15.14
C ARG A 109 8.27 -2.96 -13.80
N GLY A 110 8.15 -3.81 -12.78
CA GLY A 110 8.76 -3.58 -11.48
C GLY A 110 10.22 -4.02 -11.43
N ASP A 111 10.99 -3.35 -10.59
CA ASP A 111 12.39 -3.65 -10.25
C ASP A 111 12.59 -5.05 -9.63
N ARG A 112 11.53 -5.61 -9.04
CA ARG A 112 11.50 -6.98 -8.47
C ARG A 112 11.07 -8.05 -9.46
N GLY A 113 11.09 -7.75 -10.76
CA GLY A 113 10.72 -8.70 -11.83
C GLY A 113 9.21 -8.88 -12.02
N GLU A 114 8.38 -8.06 -11.37
CA GLU A 114 6.94 -8.06 -11.57
C GLU A 114 6.52 -7.34 -12.86
N LEU A 115 5.44 -7.80 -13.49
CA LEU A 115 4.82 -7.15 -14.65
C LEU A 115 3.34 -6.89 -14.34
N ARG A 116 2.92 -5.63 -14.47
CA ARG A 116 1.51 -5.24 -14.28
C ARG A 116 0.98 -4.70 -15.59
N VAL A 117 -0.12 -5.28 -16.06
CA VAL A 117 -0.85 -4.79 -17.24
C VAL A 117 -2.16 -4.20 -16.75
N PHE A 118 -2.38 -2.94 -17.08
CA PHE A 118 -3.60 -2.23 -16.74
C PHE A 118 -4.38 -1.95 -18.01
N VAL A 119 -5.66 -2.31 -18.00
CA VAL A 119 -6.65 -2.01 -19.03
C VAL A 119 -7.78 -1.25 -18.35
N ARG A 120 -8.17 -0.11 -18.93
CA ARG A 120 -9.31 0.69 -18.46
C ARG A 120 -10.64 0.10 -18.89
#